data_AF-A0A846EC03-F1
#
_entry.id   AF-A0A846EC03-F1
#
_cell.length_a   1.000
_cell.length_b   1.000
_cell.length_c   1.000
_cell.angle_alpha   90.00
_cell.angle_beta   90.00
_cell.angle_gamma   90.00
#
_symmetry.space_group_name_H-M   'P 1'
#
loop_
_entity.id
_entity.type
_entity.pdbx_description
1 polymer ?
#
loop_
_entity_poly.entity_id
_entity_poly.type
_entity_poly.pdbx_seq_one_letter_code
_entity_poly.pdbx_strand_id
1 'polypeptide(L)'
;MTTDTERLLNFYRGQKPDSAGRNIEQIWNWDYNQLESNHDYIQWLFPLKQPSPVNPQAPILNPEVIKVFRNDRELRSRLLKSFLVMLDFYG
;
A
#
# COMPACT_ATOMS: atom_id res chain seq x y z
N MET A 1 6.61 10.19 17.11
CA MET A 1 5.52 10.06 16.13
C MET A 1 6.13 9.48 14.88
N THR A 2 5.61 8.36 14.37
CA THR A 2 6.12 7.73 13.15
C THR A 2 5.68 8.55 11.94
N THR A 3 6.62 8.90 11.05
CA THR A 3 6.33 9.72 9.86
C THR A 3 5.57 8.91 8.80
N ASP A 4 4.86 9.58 7.89
CA ASP A 4 4.22 8.90 6.75
C ASP A 4 5.25 8.15 5.87
N THR A 5 6.48 8.68 5.75
CA THR A 5 7.59 7.98 5.10
C THR A 5 7.82 6.61 5.74
N GLU A 6 8.03 6.56 7.05
CA GLU A 6 8.30 5.31 7.77
C GLU A 6 7.12 4.36 7.70
N ARG A 7 5.88 4.86 7.86
CA ARG A 7 4.67 4.05 7.81
C ARG A 7 4.53 3.34 6.47
N LEU A 8 4.66 4.08 5.37
CA LEU A 8 4.49 3.55 4.03
C LEU A 8 5.62 2.57 3.65
N LEU A 9 6.87 2.89 4.00
CA LEU A 9 8.00 2.00 3.74
C LEU A 9 7.91 0.71 4.55
N ASN A 10 7.54 0.78 5.83
CA ASN A 10 7.40 -0.41 6.67
C ASN A 10 6.24 -1.30 6.22
N PHE A 11 5.12 -0.71 5.79
CA PHE A 11 4.00 -1.45 5.20
C PHE A 11 4.43 -2.19 3.94
N TYR A 12 5.07 -1.49 3.00
CA TYR A 12 5.55 -2.11 1.78
C TYR A 12 6.60 -3.19 2.00
N ARG A 13 7.42 -3.08 3.05
CA ARG A 13 8.39 -4.11 3.44
C ARG A 13 7.75 -5.31 4.18
N GLY A 14 6.45 -5.29 4.43
CA GLY A 14 5.77 -6.33 5.22
C GLY A 14 6.16 -6.31 6.71
N GLN A 15 6.72 -5.21 7.20
CA GLN A 15 7.25 -5.09 8.57
C GLN A 15 6.21 -4.57 9.56
N LYS A 16 5.26 -3.75 9.08
CA LYS A 16 4.17 -3.20 9.87
C LYS A 16 2.87 -3.27 9.08
N PRO A 17 1.73 -3.53 9.74
CA PRO A 17 0.44 -3.53 9.07
C PRO A 17 -0.01 -2.11 8.73
N ASP A 18 -1.05 -2.03 7.93
CA ASP A 18 -1.84 -0.81 7.77
C ASP A 18 -2.64 -0.46 9.03
N SER A 19 -3.45 0.60 8.95
CA SER A 19 -4.28 1.08 10.07
C SER A 19 -5.35 0.08 10.55
N ALA A 20 -5.70 -0.92 9.74
CA ALA A 20 -6.68 -1.96 10.07
C ALA A 20 -6.00 -3.27 10.53
N GLY A 21 -4.67 -3.28 10.69
CA GLY A 21 -3.95 -4.47 11.16
C GLY A 21 -3.60 -5.47 10.07
N ARG A 22 -3.65 -5.07 8.78
CA ARG A 22 -3.38 -5.94 7.63
C ARG A 22 -1.98 -5.72 7.09
N ASN A 23 -1.23 -6.80 6.88
CA ASN A 23 0.04 -6.78 6.15
C ASN A 23 -0.20 -6.84 4.64
N ILE A 24 0.74 -6.29 3.86
CA ILE A 24 0.64 -6.25 2.41
C ILE A 24 0.55 -7.68 1.80
N GLU A 25 1.25 -8.66 2.36
CA GLU A 25 1.17 -10.05 1.93
C GLU A 25 -0.19 -10.71 2.21
N GLN A 26 -0.91 -10.26 3.24
CA GLN A 26 -2.27 -10.77 3.50
C GLN A 26 -3.22 -10.27 2.41
N ILE A 27 -3.13 -8.98 2.06
CA ILE A 27 -3.95 -8.36 1.00
C ILE A 27 -3.69 -9.04 -0.35
N TRP A 28 -2.43 -9.34 -0.68
CA TRP A 28 -2.09 -10.04 -1.93
C TRP A 28 -2.65 -11.47 -2.04
N ASN A 29 -3.05 -12.08 -0.93
CA ASN A 29 -3.60 -13.45 -0.88
C ASN A 29 -5.12 -13.48 -0.68
N TRP A 30 -5.78 -12.32 -0.72
CA TRP A 30 -7.23 -12.25 -0.61
C TRP A 30 -7.93 -12.74 -1.88
N ASP A 31 -9.11 -13.33 -1.69
CA ASP A 31 -10.03 -13.59 -2.78
C ASP A 31 -10.77 -12.31 -3.21
N TYR A 32 -11.53 -12.41 -4.30
CA TYR A 32 -12.25 -11.26 -4.86
C TYR A 32 -13.30 -10.70 -3.89
N ASN A 33 -13.97 -11.54 -3.10
CA ASN A 33 -14.96 -11.08 -2.13
C ASN A 33 -14.30 -10.24 -1.03
N GLN A 34 -13.12 -10.66 -0.57
CA GLN A 34 -12.34 -9.92 0.43
C GLN A 34 -11.81 -8.59 -0.13
N LEU A 35 -11.32 -8.59 -1.37
CA LEU A 35 -10.85 -7.38 -2.05
C LEU A 35 -11.97 -6.36 -2.29
N GLU A 36 -13.18 -6.83 -2.62
CA GLU A 36 -14.37 -5.99 -2.82
C GLU A 36 -14.90 -5.41 -1.50
N SER A 37 -15.02 -6.25 -0.47
CA SER A 37 -15.61 -5.85 0.82
C SER A 37 -14.73 -4.92 1.67
N ASN A 38 -13.41 -4.90 1.45
CA ASN A 38 -12.45 -4.15 2.28
C ASN A 38 -11.67 -3.07 1.52
N HIS A 39 -12.28 -2.31 0.61
CA HIS A 39 -11.57 -1.42 -0.33
C HIS A 39 -10.69 -0.28 0.25
N ASP A 40 -10.63 -0.10 1.58
CA ASP A 40 -9.81 0.93 2.22
C ASP A 40 -8.29 0.63 2.19
N TYR A 41 -7.87 -0.60 1.88
CA TYR A 41 -6.45 -0.93 1.64
C TYR A 41 -5.90 -0.26 0.37
N ILE A 42 -6.75 0.15 -0.56
CA ILE A 42 -6.32 0.65 -1.88
C ILE A 42 -5.42 1.87 -1.71
N GLN A 43 -5.68 2.74 -0.74
CA GLN A 43 -4.84 3.92 -0.49
C GLN A 43 -3.51 3.58 0.18
N TRP A 44 -3.37 2.40 0.81
CA TRP A 44 -2.09 1.91 1.29
C TRP A 44 -1.26 1.30 0.16
N LEU A 45 -1.89 0.60 -0.78
CA LEU A 45 -1.22 0.11 -1.99
C LEU A 45 -0.88 1.27 -2.94
N PHE A 46 -1.78 2.22 -3.15
CA PHE A 46 -1.62 3.32 -4.10
C PHE A 46 -1.88 4.68 -3.41
N PRO A 47 -0.94 5.12 -2.55
CA PRO A 47 -1.10 6.36 -1.79
C PRO A 47 -1.07 7.60 -2.70
N LEU A 48 -1.82 8.61 -2.27
CA LEU A 48 -1.90 9.90 -2.95
C LEU A 48 -0.86 10.88 -2.41
N LYS A 49 -0.53 11.92 -3.18
CA LYS A 49 0.35 13.01 -2.74
C LYS A 49 -0.29 13.98 -1.73
N GLN A 50 -1.54 13.74 -1.38
CA GLN A 50 -2.35 14.50 -0.43
C GLN A 50 -3.19 13.52 0.40
N PRO A 51 -3.74 13.92 1.55
CA PRO A 51 -4.61 13.06 2.34
C PRO A 51 -5.76 12.49 1.49
N SER A 52 -6.03 11.20 1.64
CA SER A 52 -7.17 10.58 0.96
C SER A 52 -8.49 11.00 1.62
N PRO A 53 -9.52 11.38 0.84
CA PRO A 53 -10.85 11.67 1.38
C PRO A 53 -11.59 10.41 1.85
N VAL A 54 -11.22 9.23 1.33
CA VAL A 54 -11.89 7.95 1.65
C VAL A 54 -11.16 7.12 2.70
N ASN A 55 -9.84 7.29 2.83
CA ASN A 55 -9.06 6.69 3.92
C ASN A 55 -8.04 7.70 4.46
N PRO A 56 -8.44 8.60 5.38
CA PRO A 56 -7.54 9.60 5.96
C PRO A 56 -6.38 9.01 6.78
N GLN A 57 -6.45 7.73 7.13
CA GLN A 57 -5.39 7.04 7.88
C GLN A 57 -4.27 6.54 6.95
N ALA A 58 -4.48 6.47 5.64
CA ALA A 58 -3.45 6.07 4.71
C ALA A 58 -2.32 7.13 4.64
N PRO A 59 -1.04 6.71 4.64
CA PRO A 59 0.08 7.64 4.58
C PRO A 59 0.15 8.37 3.23
N ILE A 60 0.66 9.61 3.26
CA ILE A 60 0.83 10.41 2.04
C ILE A 60 2.10 9.99 1.27
N LEU A 61 1.97 9.90 -0.05
CA LEU A 61 3.10 9.74 -0.95
C LEU A 61 3.89 11.04 -1.08
N ASN A 62 5.04 11.12 -0.42
CA ASN A 62 5.92 12.28 -0.48
C ASN A 62 7.16 12.04 -1.38
N PRO A 63 7.94 13.10 -1.71
CA PRO A 63 9.12 12.97 -2.57
C PRO A 63 10.21 12.03 -2.03
N GLU A 64 10.34 11.91 -0.72
CA GLU A 64 11.31 11.02 -0.08
C GLU A 64 10.98 9.56 -0.33
N VAL A 65 9.71 9.15 -0.12
CA VAL A 65 9.25 7.80 -0.44
C VAL A 65 9.47 7.49 -1.92
N ILE A 66 9.12 8.42 -2.82
CA ILE A 66 9.35 8.25 -4.27
C ILE A 66 10.84 8.01 -4.57
N LYS A 67 11.73 8.75 -3.93
CA LYS A 67 13.19 8.57 -4.07
C LYS A 67 13.61 7.19 -3.58
N VAL A 68 13.10 6.72 -2.45
CA VAL A 68 13.42 5.38 -1.91
C VAL A 68 12.94 4.29 -2.88
N PHE A 69 11.68 4.34 -3.33
CA PHE A 69 11.15 3.38 -4.30
C PHE A 69 11.95 3.34 -5.60
N ARG A 70 12.37 4.49 -6.15
CA ARG A 70 13.16 4.52 -7.39
C ARG A 70 14.51 3.81 -7.26
N ASN A 71 15.11 3.81 -6.07
CA ASN A 71 16.42 3.23 -5.80
C ASN A 71 16.38 1.82 -5.19
N ASP A 72 15.19 1.34 -4.81
CA ASP A 72 15.00 0.02 -4.19
C ASP A 72 14.27 -0.92 -5.17
N ARG A 73 14.93 -2.00 -5.57
CA ARG A 73 14.34 -2.98 -6.51
C ARG A 73 13.22 -3.79 -5.86
N GLU A 74 13.33 -4.10 -4.58
CA GLU A 74 12.34 -4.91 -3.86
C GLU A 74 11.04 -4.12 -3.70
N LEU A 75 11.12 -2.86 -3.28
CA LEU A 75 9.93 -2.01 -3.17
C LEU A 75 9.20 -1.85 -4.51
N ARG A 76 9.93 -1.74 -5.64
CA ARG A 76 9.33 -1.70 -6.98
C ARG A 76 8.67 -3.02 -7.38
N SER A 77 9.31 -4.15 -7.06
CA SER A 77 8.75 -5.48 -7.29
C SER A 77 7.43 -5.65 -6.54
N ARG A 78 7.38 -5.19 -5.30
CA ARG A 78 6.18 -5.24 -4.45
C ARG A 78 5.07 -4.30 -4.94
N LEU A 79 5.40 -3.10 -5.43
CA LEU A 79 4.44 -2.22 -6.11
C LEU A 79 3.87 -2.90 -7.35
N LEU A 80 4.71 -3.55 -8.16
CA LEU A 80 4.26 -4.30 -9.33
C LEU A 80 3.35 -5.47 -8.93
N LYS A 81 3.66 -6.19 -7.84
CA LYS A 81 2.79 -7.25 -7.33
C LYS A 81 1.43 -6.70 -6.91
N SER A 82 1.38 -5.60 -6.18
CA SER A 82 0.13 -4.91 -5.82
C SER A 82 -0.68 -4.51 -7.05
N PHE A 83 -0.02 -3.99 -8.08
CA PHE A 83 -0.66 -3.64 -9.35
C PHE A 83 -1.24 -4.86 -10.06
N LEU A 84 -0.50 -5.98 -10.13
CA LEU A 84 -0.96 -7.23 -10.74
C LEU A 84 -2.15 -7.84 -9.99
N VAL A 85 -2.18 -7.77 -8.65
CA VAL A 85 -3.32 -8.22 -7.85
C VAL A 85 -4.58 -7.43 -8.20
N MET A 86 -4.46 -6.10 -8.33
CA MET A 86 -5.62 -5.27 -8.69
C MET A 86 -6.05 -5.45 -10.15
N LEU A 87 -5.10 -5.67 -11.07
CA LEU A 87 -5.44 -5.99 -12.45
C LEU A 87 -6.21 -7.31 -12.54
N ASP A 88 -5.75 -8.37 -11.87
CA ASP A 88 -6.45 -9.66 -11.84
C ASP A 88 -7.86 -9.52 -11.24
N PHE A 89 -8.01 -8.72 -10.19
CA PHE A 89 -9.31 -8.44 -9.57
C PHE A 89 -10.28 -7.68 -10.50
N TYR A 90 -9.79 -6.75 -11.31
CA TYR A 90 -10.63 -5.96 -12.22
C TYR A 90 -11.01 -6.68 -13.53
N GLY A 91 -10.28 -7.75 -13.89
CA GLY A 91 -10.47 -8.51 -15.14
C GLY A 91 -9.76 -7.89 -16.34
#